data_AF-A0A1G1F6J3-F1
#
_entry.id   AF-A0A1G1F6J3-F1
#
_cell.length_a   1.000
_cell.length_b   1.000
_cell.length_c   1.000
_cell.angle_alpha   90.00
_cell.angle_beta   90.00
_cell.angle_gamma   90.00
#
_symmetry.space_group_name_H-M   'P 1'
#
loop_
_entity.id
_entity.type
_entity.pdbx_description
1 polymer ?
#
loop_
_entity_poly.entity_id
_entity_poly.type
_entity_poly.pdbx_seq_one_letter_code
_entity_poly.pdbx_strand_id
1 'polypeptide(L)'
;MKDTHPSIEDKFIKMIMKKSGEERIKMGCDMNETARRLVIASVFQKDRSSSEEDIRIAILDRFYGNEVSPETKKEFIRKIRLKLDT
;
A
#
# COMPACT_ATOMS: atom_id res chain seq x y z
N MET A 1 -18.38 10.86 -6.46
CA MET A 1 -19.03 9.99 -7.47
C MET A 1 -19.32 8.66 -6.78
N LYS A 2 -20.59 8.26 -6.64
CA LYS A 2 -20.96 6.91 -6.18
C LYS A 2 -21.47 6.15 -7.40
N ASP A 3 -20.56 5.55 -8.16
CA ASP A 3 -20.91 4.73 -9.33
C ASP A 3 -21.60 3.41 -8.94
N THR A 4 -21.62 3.11 -7.65
CA THR A 4 -22.27 1.93 -7.08
C THR A 4 -23.67 2.28 -6.60
N HIS A 5 -24.68 1.61 -7.14
CA HIS A 5 -26.06 1.75 -6.68
C HIS A 5 -26.19 1.32 -5.19
N PRO A 6 -26.97 2.03 -4.35
CA PRO A 6 -27.05 1.73 -2.91
C PRO A 6 -27.38 0.27 -2.57
N SER A 7 -28.28 -0.35 -3.33
CA SER A 7 -28.64 -1.76 -3.13
C SER A 7 -27.46 -2.74 -3.32
N ILE A 8 -26.48 -2.38 -4.15
CA ILE A 8 -25.26 -3.17 -4.36
C ILE A 8 -24.27 -2.96 -3.22
N GLU A 9 -24.13 -1.72 -2.75
CA GLU A 9 -23.33 -1.38 -1.56
C GLU A 9 -23.85 -2.16 -0.34
N ASP A 10 -25.16 -2.14 -0.10
CA ASP A 10 -25.80 -2.90 0.99
C ASP A 10 -25.59 -4.41 0.87
N LYS A 11 -25.70 -4.96 -0.35
CA LYS A 11 -25.46 -6.39 -0.61
C LYS A 11 -24.02 -6.76 -0.31
N PHE A 12 -23.07 -5.95 -0.75
CA PHE A 12 -21.64 -6.17 -0.49
C PHE A 12 -21.34 -6.13 1.01
N ILE A 13 -21.82 -5.10 1.73
CA ILE A 13 -21.63 -4.99 3.18
C ILE A 13 -22.19 -6.22 3.90
N LYS A 14 -23.42 -6.65 3.56
CA LYS A 14 -24.02 -7.86 4.14
C LYS A 14 -23.18 -9.12 3.88
N MET A 15 -22.55 -9.26 2.71
CA MET A 15 -21.65 -10.38 2.41
C MET A 15 -20.37 -10.33 3.27
N ILE A 16 -19.78 -9.15 3.45
CA ILE A 16 -18.59 -8.97 4.30
C ILE A 16 -18.91 -9.25 5.76
N MET A 17 -20.07 -8.81 6.25
CA MET A 17 -20.49 -9.01 7.64
C MET A 17 -20.86 -10.46 7.99
N LYS A 18 -21.09 -11.32 6.99
CA LYS A 18 -21.24 -12.77 7.20
C LYS A 18 -19.93 -13.48 7.55
N LYS A 19 -18.78 -12.86 7.30
CA LYS A 19 -17.45 -13.41 7.61
C LYS A 19 -17.12 -13.24 9.09
N SER A 20 -16.23 -14.07 9.61
CA SER A 20 -15.68 -13.88 10.95
C SER A 20 -14.79 -12.62 11.01
N GLY A 21 -14.47 -12.17 12.23
CA GLY A 21 -13.51 -11.07 12.41
C GLY A 21 -12.13 -11.42 11.82
N GLU A 22 -11.66 -12.65 12.06
CA GLU A 22 -10.38 -13.15 11.56
C GLU A 22 -10.33 -13.17 10.02
N GLU A 23 -11.39 -13.65 9.38
CA GLU A 23 -11.49 -13.65 7.91
C GLU A 23 -11.42 -12.23 7.34
N ARG A 24 -12.06 -11.25 8.01
CA ARG A 24 -12.00 -9.85 7.57
C ARG A 24 -10.60 -9.25 7.73
N ILE A 25 -9.89 -9.57 8.81
CA ILE A 25 -8.49 -9.15 8.99
C ILE A 25 -7.61 -9.75 7.89
N LYS A 26 -7.74 -11.06 7.64
CA LYS A 26 -7.01 -11.73 6.55
C LYS A 26 -7.24 -11.06 5.20
N MET A 27 -8.50 -10.74 4.87
CA MET A 27 -8.83 -10.00 3.65
C MET A 27 -8.10 -8.65 3.57
N GLY A 28 -8.05 -7.89 4.68
CA GLY A 28 -7.30 -6.63 4.73
C GLY A 28 -5.80 -6.82 4.48
N CYS A 29 -5.20 -7.86 5.07
CA CYS A 29 -3.80 -8.22 4.82
C CYS A 29 -3.54 -8.59 3.36
N ASP A 30 -4.39 -9.43 2.76
CA ASP A 30 -4.27 -9.86 1.37
C ASP A 30 -4.41 -8.68 0.40
N MET A 31 -5.30 -7.73 0.70
CA MET A 31 -5.46 -6.49 -0.06
C MET A 31 -4.23 -5.59 0.03
N ASN A 32 -3.65 -5.43 1.23
CA ASN A 32 -2.43 -4.65 1.43
C ASN A 32 -1.23 -5.28 0.70
N GLU A 33 -1.10 -6.62 0.73
CA GLU A 33 -0.09 -7.33 -0.05
C GLU A 33 -0.25 -7.08 -1.55
N THR A 34 -1.49 -7.18 -2.06
CA THR A 34 -1.81 -6.91 -3.46
C THR A 34 -1.43 -5.47 -3.84
N ALA A 35 -1.78 -4.48 -3.02
CA ALA A 35 -1.42 -3.08 -3.25
C ALA A 35 0.10 -2.88 -3.32
N ARG A 36 0.88 -3.52 -2.43
CA ARG A 36 2.34 -3.47 -2.46
C ARG A 36 2.92 -4.08 -3.72
N ARG A 37 2.42 -5.24 -4.15
CA ARG A 37 2.83 -5.89 -5.41
C ARG A 37 2.56 -5.01 -6.63
N LEU A 38 1.43 -4.29 -6.65
CA LEU A 38 1.12 -3.34 -7.72
C LEU A 38 2.09 -2.16 -7.75
N VAL A 39 2.45 -1.60 -6.58
CA VAL A 39 3.47 -0.53 -6.51
C VAL A 39 4.81 -1.04 -7.05
N ILE A 40 5.27 -2.21 -6.59
CA ILE A 40 6.52 -2.83 -7.06
C ILE A 40 6.50 -3.02 -8.58
N ALA A 41 5.42 -3.60 -9.12
CA ALA A 41 5.26 -3.80 -10.55
C ALA A 41 5.30 -2.47 -11.32
N SER A 42 4.68 -1.41 -10.78
CA SER A 42 4.70 -0.08 -11.41
C SER A 42 6.10 0.56 -11.41
N VAL A 43 6.93 0.28 -10.41
CA VAL A 43 8.33 0.74 -10.35
C VAL A 43 9.12 0.06 -11.46
N PHE A 44 9.06 -1.27 -11.52
CA PHE A 44 9.74 -2.05 -12.56
C PHE A 44 9.24 -1.76 -13.98
N GLN A 45 7.97 -1.36 -14.14
CA GLN A 45 7.45 -0.94 -15.43
C GLN A 45 8.11 0.35 -15.93
N LYS A 46 8.45 1.27 -15.02
CA LYS A 46 9.12 2.53 -15.36
C LYS A 46 10.61 2.33 -15.59
N ASP A 47 11.25 1.53 -14.74
CA ASP A 47 12.66 1.21 -14.83
C ASP A 47 12.91 -0.22 -14.35
N ARG A 48 13.35 -1.08 -15.27
CA ARG A 48 13.63 -2.49 -14.99
C ARG A 48 14.88 -2.69 -14.12
N SER A 49 15.74 -1.69 -14.01
CA SER A 49 16.97 -1.72 -13.22
C SER A 49 16.82 -1.16 -11.81
N SER A 50 15.61 -0.75 -11.41
CA SER A 50 15.33 -0.20 -10.08
C SER A 50 15.79 -1.14 -8.96
N SER A 51 16.47 -0.56 -7.98
CA SER A 51 17.03 -1.28 -6.84
C SER A 51 15.95 -1.56 -5.77
N GLU A 52 16.32 -2.38 -4.78
CA GLU A 52 15.46 -2.62 -3.62
C GLU A 52 15.16 -1.33 -2.84
N GLU A 53 16.15 -0.44 -2.73
CA GLU A 53 16.00 0.87 -2.11
C GLU A 53 15.01 1.75 -2.88
N ASP A 54 15.04 1.73 -4.21
CA ASP A 54 14.07 2.45 -5.05
C ASP A 54 12.64 1.98 -4.78
N ILE A 55 12.46 0.66 -4.66
CA ILE A 55 11.17 0.04 -4.32
C ILE A 55 10.71 0.47 -2.93
N ARG A 56 11.59 0.43 -1.92
CA ARG A 56 11.27 0.83 -0.55
C ARG A 56 10.88 2.30 -0.48
N ILE A 57 11.58 3.18 -1.20
CA ILE A 57 11.25 4.61 -1.29
C ILE A 57 9.90 4.80 -1.99
N ALA A 58 9.63 4.07 -3.08
CA ALA A 58 8.34 4.15 -3.75
C ALA A 58 7.18 3.70 -2.86
N ILE A 59 7.37 2.66 -2.03
CA ILE A 59 6.39 2.22 -1.04
C ILE A 59 6.20 3.31 0.03
N LEU A 60 7.28 3.89 0.56
CA LEU A 60 7.20 5.00 1.52
C LEU A 60 6.34 6.14 0.95
N ASP A 61 6.62 6.56 -0.27
CA ASP A 61 5.91 7.65 -0.95
C ASP A 61 4.43 7.34 -1.17
N ARG A 62 4.11 6.14 -1.66
CA ARG A 62 2.75 5.77 -2.05
C ARG A 62 1.82 5.54 -0.87
N PHE A 63 2.33 4.95 0.21
CA PHE A 63 1.50 4.57 1.35
C PHE A 63 1.54 5.62 2.47
N TYR A 64 2.65 6.34 2.63
CA TYR A 64 2.85 7.23 3.78
C TYR A 64 3.28 8.64 3.40
N GLY A 65 3.54 8.93 2.11
CA GLY A 65 4.13 10.20 1.68
C GLY A 65 3.32 11.45 2.03
N ASN A 66 1.99 11.31 2.20
CA ASN A 66 1.10 12.40 2.62
C ASN A 66 0.96 12.52 4.15
N GLU A 67 1.46 11.55 4.90
CA GLU A 67 1.36 11.48 6.36
C GLU A 67 2.65 11.92 7.07
N VAL A 68 3.74 12.08 6.32
CA VAL A 68 5.06 12.46 6.85
C VAL A 68 5.48 13.84 6.36
N SER A 69 6.16 14.61 7.22
CA SER A 69 6.74 15.89 6.81
C SER A 69 7.85 15.67 5.76
N PRO A 70 8.12 16.67 4.89
CA PRO A 70 9.23 16.58 3.93
C PRO A 70 10.59 16.28 4.58
N GLU A 71 10.83 16.80 5.78
CA GLU A 71 12.08 16.60 6.55
C GLU A 71 12.19 15.15 7.03
N THR A 72 11.11 14.61 7.60
CA THR A 72 11.04 13.22 8.06
C THR A 72 11.21 12.25 6.90
N LYS A 73 10.57 12.56 5.77
CA LYS A 73 10.68 11.79 4.53
C LYS A 73 12.13 11.74 4.02
N LYS A 74 12.83 12.88 3.99
CA LYS A 74 14.25 12.94 3.60
C LYS A 74 15.12 12.06 4.50
N GLU A 75 14.86 12.07 5.81
CA GLU A 75 15.60 11.23 6.76
C GLU A 75 15.36 9.74 6.53
N PHE A 76 14.11 9.33 6.28
CA PHE A 76 13.81 7.93 5.93
C PHE A 76 14.48 7.49 4.63
N ILE A 77 14.43 8.32 3.59
CA ILE A 77 15.12 8.05 2.32
C ILE A 77 16.64 7.90 2.56
N ARG A 78 17.23 8.78 3.36
CA ARG A 78 18.65 8.71 3.74
C ARG A 78 18.97 7.37 4.42
N LYS A 79 18.19 6.96 5.41
CA LYS A 79 18.35 5.68 6.11
C LYS A 79 18.23 4.48 5.18
N ILE A 80 17.23 4.49 4.29
CA ILE A 80 17.03 3.42 3.29
C ILE A 80 18.26 3.28 2.38
N ARG A 81 18.78 4.39 1.85
CA ARG A 81 19.96 4.36 0.97
C ARG A 81 21.24 3.94 1.67
N LEU A 82 21.39 4.27 2.95
CA LEU A 82 22.54 3.88 3.75
C LEU A 82 22.44 2.47 4.33
N LYS A 83 21.32 1.75 4.09
CA LYS A 83 21.02 0.44 4.71
C LYS A 83 21.20 0.45 6.23
N LEU A 84 20.94 1.60 6.85
CA LEU A 84 21.02 1.71 8.30
C LEU A 84 19.76 1.04 8.86
N ASP A 85 19.93 -0.18 9.34
CA ASP A 85 18.92 -0.82 10.19
C ASP A 85 18.75 0.03 11.45
N THR A 86 17.51 0.41 11.74
CA THR A 86 17.09 0.99 13.02
C THR A 86 16.78 -0.09 14.02
#